data_AF-A0AAT9H9R7-F1
#
_entry.id   AF-A0AAT9H9R7-F1
#
_cell.length_a   1.000
_cell.length_b   1.000
_cell.length_c   1.000
_cell.angle_alpha   90.00
_cell.angle_beta   90.00
_cell.angle_gamma   90.00
#
_symmetry.space_group_name_H-M   'P 1'
#
loop_
_entity.id
_entity.type
_entity.pdbx_description
1 polymer ?
#
loop_
_entity_poly.entity_id
_entity_poly.type
_entity_poly.pdbx_seq_one_letter_code
_entity_poly.pdbx_strand_id
1 'polypeptide(L)' 'MPRLAAMTTAERTELPGVSDGRAGQLVAGALVAEAAMDLFGVERLEVCPWALREGVILRRLDHLGQG' A
#
# COMPACT_ATOMS: atom_id res chain seq x y z
N MET A 1 -7.28 -5.32 -13.81
CA MET A 1 -6.97 -6.35 -12.77
C MET A 1 -7.96 -7.55 -12.68
N PRO A 2 -8.01 -8.50 -13.65
CA PRO A 2 -9.04 -9.55 -13.64
C PRO A 2 -8.82 -10.66 -12.58
N ARG A 3 -7.58 -11.10 -12.35
CA ARG A 3 -7.29 -12.24 -11.46
C ARG A 3 -7.67 -11.97 -10.01
N LEU A 4 -7.22 -10.82 -9.47
CA LEU A 4 -7.41 -10.46 -8.07
C LEU A 4 -8.90 -10.23 -7.73
N ALA A 5 -9.64 -9.66 -8.69
CA ALA A 5 -11.09 -9.44 -8.58
C ALA A 5 -11.89 -10.74 -8.56
N ALA A 6 -11.43 -11.78 -9.28
CA ALA A 6 -12.08 -13.08 -9.31
C ALA A 6 -11.86 -13.92 -8.03
N MET A 7 -10.79 -13.63 -7.27
CA MET A 7 -10.51 -14.34 -6.01
C MET A 7 -11.50 -13.93 -4.92
N THR A 8 -11.98 -14.91 -4.16
CA THR A 8 -12.67 -14.72 -2.88
C THR A 8 -11.74 -14.10 -1.84
N THR A 9 -12.31 -13.57 -0.76
CA THR A 9 -11.52 -13.05 0.37
C THR A 9 -10.59 -14.13 0.95
N ALA A 10 -11.07 -15.37 1.09
CA ALA A 10 -10.27 -16.49 1.59
C ALA A 10 -9.12 -16.87 0.65
N GLU A 11 -9.31 -16.83 -0.67
CA GLU A 11 -8.21 -17.08 -1.59
C GLU A 11 -7.16 -15.96 -1.54
N ARG A 12 -7.57 -14.72 -1.23
CA ARG A 12 -6.63 -13.59 -1.11
C ARG A 12 -5.76 -13.66 0.14
N THR A 13 -6.18 -14.33 1.22
CA THR A 13 -5.35 -14.51 2.43
C THR A 13 -4.16 -15.43 2.18
N GLU A 14 -4.28 -16.34 1.20
CA GLU A 14 -3.19 -17.23 0.78
C GLU A 14 -2.10 -16.50 -0.02
N LEU A 15 -2.31 -15.23 -0.39
CA LEU A 15 -1.30 -14.44 -1.09
C LEU A 15 -0.18 -14.00 -0.13
N PRO A 16 1.10 -14.11 -0.54
CA PRO A 16 2.22 -13.68 0.28
C PRO A 16 2.08 -12.22 0.77
N GLY A 17 2.17 -12.01 2.08
CA GLY A 17 2.10 -10.68 2.70
C GLY A 17 0.68 -10.09 2.83
N VAL A 18 -0.38 -10.84 2.51
CA VAL A 18 -1.77 -10.44 2.74
C VAL A 18 -2.27 -11.06 4.04
N SER A 19 -2.63 -10.22 5.01
CA SER A 19 -3.30 -10.68 6.23
C SER A 19 -4.81 -10.77 6.03
N ASP A 20 -5.50 -11.50 6.92
CA ASP A 20 -6.97 -11.61 6.95
C ASP A 20 -7.65 -10.24 6.95
N GLY A 21 -7.18 -9.33 7.80
CA GLY A 21 -7.67 -7.96 7.88
C GLY A 21 -7.40 -7.12 6.62
N ARG A 22 -6.55 -7.59 5.70
CA ARG A 22 -6.24 -6.93 4.42
C ARG A 22 -6.96 -7.53 3.22
N ALA A 23 -7.27 -8.82 3.25
CA ALA A 23 -7.81 -9.55 2.11
C ALA A 23 -9.10 -8.95 1.53
N GLY A 24 -9.99 -8.44 2.41
CA GLY A 24 -11.24 -7.82 1.99
C GLY A 24 -11.06 -6.57 1.12
N GLN A 25 -10.16 -5.66 1.52
CA GLN A 25 -9.94 -4.40 0.80
C GLN A 25 -8.89 -4.46 -0.32
N LEU A 26 -8.24 -5.61 -0.52
CA LEU A 26 -7.10 -5.73 -1.42
C LEU A 26 -7.40 -5.30 -2.86
N VAL A 27 -8.58 -5.67 -3.39
CA VAL A 27 -9.01 -5.28 -4.75
C VAL A 27 -9.28 -3.78 -4.86
N ALA A 28 -9.91 -3.18 -3.86
CA ALA A 28 -10.17 -1.75 -3.85
C ALA A 28 -8.85 -0.95 -3.84
N GLY A 29 -7.88 -1.38 -3.02
CA GLY A 29 -6.54 -0.78 -3.00
C GLY A 29 -5.80 -0.92 -4.33
N ALA A 30 -5.89 -2.09 -4.97
CA ALA A 30 -5.28 -2.32 -6.29
C ALA A 30 -5.89 -1.43 -7.38
N LEU A 31 -7.22 -1.24 -7.37
CA LEU A 31 -7.91 -0.34 -8.30
C LEU A 31 -7.47 1.12 -8.11
N VAL A 32 -7.36 1.59 -6.87
CA VAL A 32 -6.88 2.95 -6.57
C VAL A 32 -5.44 3.13 -7.02
N ALA A 33 -4.57 2.14 -6.79
CA ALA A 33 -3.18 2.18 -7.24
C ALA A 33 -3.09 2.21 -8.78
N GLU A 34 -3.84 1.37 -9.47
CA GLU A 34 -3.92 1.33 -10.94
C GLU A 34 -4.39 2.68 -11.51
N ALA A 35 -5.48 3.24 -10.97
CA ALA A 35 -6.00 4.54 -11.39
C ALA A 35 -5.03 5.70 -11.10
N ALA A 36 -4.33 5.67 -9.96
CA ALA A 36 -3.32 6.68 -9.65
C ALA A 36 -2.15 6.60 -10.65
N MET A 37 -1.66 5.40 -10.95
CA MET A 37 -0.58 5.22 -11.94
C MET A 37 -0.98 5.74 -13.32
N ASP A 38 -2.20 5.44 -13.76
CA ASP A 38 -2.76 5.93 -15.03
C ASP A 38 -2.88 7.46 -15.04
N LEU A 39 -3.47 8.04 -13.99
CA LEU A 39 -3.64 9.50 -13.86
C LEU A 39 -2.31 10.26 -13.86
N PHE A 40 -1.28 9.71 -13.22
CA PHE A 40 0.06 10.29 -13.19
C PHE A 40 0.93 9.90 -14.39
N GLY A 41 0.46 9.05 -15.29
CA GLY A 41 1.20 8.59 -16.46
C GLY A 41 2.48 7.81 -16.12
N VAL A 42 2.48 7.06 -15.00
CA VAL A 42 3.65 6.31 -14.55
C VAL A 42 3.54 4.83 -14.87
N GLU A 43 4.53 4.29 -15.58
CA GLU A 43 4.57 2.86 -15.94
C GLU A 43 5.15 1.97 -14.84
N ARG A 44 6.00 2.55 -13.99
CA ARG A 44 6.73 1.85 -12.94
C ARG A 44 6.71 2.66 -11.67
N LEU A 45 6.59 1.97 -10.55
CA LEU A 45 6.74 2.52 -9.22
C LEU A 45 7.63 1.60 -8.39
N GLU A 46 8.18 2.16 -7.32
CA GLU A 46 8.93 1.43 -6.31
C GLU A 46 8.13 1.42 -5.01
N VAL A 47 8.09 0.27 -4.34
CA VAL A 47 7.45 0.16 -3.03
C VAL A 47 8.41 0.70 -1.98
N CYS A 48 8.06 1.85 -1.38
CA CYS A 48 8.80 2.40 -0.27
C CYS A 48 8.61 1.52 0.99
N PRO A 49 9.68 1.10 1.68
CA PRO A 49 9.55 0.36 2.93
C PRO A 49 9.04 1.22 4.09
N TRP A 50 8.98 2.55 3.92
CA TRP A 50 8.62 3.52 4.96
C TRP A 50 7.27 4.14 4.66
N ALA A 51 6.52 4.46 5.71
CA ALA A 51 5.21 5.07 5.61
C ALA A 51 5.08 6.24 6.60
N LEU A 52 3.85 6.59 6.95
CA LEU A 52 3.55 7.71 7.85
C LEU A 52 4.23 7.58 9.22
N ARG A 53 4.34 6.36 9.76
CA ARG A 53 4.93 6.11 11.08
C ARG A 53 6.36 6.62 11.14
N GLU A 54 7.19 6.24 10.17
CA GLU A 54 8.58 6.66 10.10
C GLU A 54 8.69 8.18 9.91
N GLY A 55 7.83 8.78 9.08
CA GLY A 55 7.78 10.23 8.88
C GLY A 55 7.44 11.01 10.16
N VAL A 56 6.53 10.51 11.00
CA VAL A 56 6.19 11.13 12.30
C VAL A 56 7.37 11.03 13.27
N ILE A 57 8.06 9.87 13.31
CA ILE A 57 9.24 9.67 14.17
C ILE A 57 10.36 10.63 13.77
N LEU A 58 10.72 10.68 12.48
CA LEU A 58 11.75 11.59 11.99
C LEU A 58 11.42 13.04 12.30
N ARG A 59 10.17 13.45 12.04
CA ARG A 59 9.71 14.80 12.38
C ARG A 59 9.93 15.09 13.85
N ARG A 60 9.60 14.17 14.77
CA ARG A 60 9.81 14.39 16.21
C ARG A 60 11.30 14.55 16.54
N LEU A 61 12.18 13.75 15.94
CA LEU A 61 13.62 13.81 16.16
C LEU A 61 14.21 15.15 15.69
N ASP A 62 13.78 15.65 14.52
CA ASP A 62 14.21 16.94 14.00
C ASP A 62 13.93 18.10 14.97
N HIS A 63 12.80 18.04 15.70
CA HIS A 63 12.46 19.06 16.70
C HIS A 63 13.27 18.92 18.00
N LEU A 64 13.74 17.73 18.33
CA LEU A 64 14.56 17.50 19.54
C LEU A 64 16.02 17.94 19.34
N GLY A 65 16.52 17.90 18.10
CA GLY A 65 17.89 18.33 17.76
C GLY A 65 18.05 19.85 17.55
N GLN A 66 16.98 20.63 17.66
CA GLN A 66 16.98 22.10 17.51
C GLN A 66 17.03 22.86 18.85
N GLY A 67 17.39 22.18 19.95
CA GLY A 67 17.63 22.77 21.28
C GLY A 67 19.03 22.45 21.78
#